data_AF-A0A3B0ZTQ5-F1
#
_entry.id   AF-A0A3B0ZTQ5-F1
#
_cell.length_a   1.000
_cell.length_b   1.000
_cell.length_c   1.000
_cell.angle_alpha   90.00
_cell.angle_beta   90.00
_cell.angle_gamma   90.00
#
_symmetry.space_group_name_H-M   'P 1'
#
loop_
_entity.id
_entity.type
_entity.pdbx_description
1 polymer ?
#
loop_
_entity_poly.entity_id
_entity_poly.type
_entity_poly.pdbx_seq_one_letter_code
_entity_poly.pdbx_strand_id
1 'polypeptide(L)'
;RNPVGRKRSNLMRVAWGVRDETLVRLHWNVLDRAQDSKPLETEMLDDVEELELRFLDDKQKWHDVWPALSRGEVSKVVLPLAVEVILETGREGRIRRVFEVAGG
;
A
#
# COMPACT_ATOMS: atom_id res chain seq x y z
N ARG A 1 11.12 10.81 15.66
CA ARG A 1 11.98 10.41 16.81
C ARG A 1 11.06 9.79 17.87
N ASN A 2 11.28 8.54 18.27
CA ASN A 2 10.44 7.84 19.25
C ASN A 2 10.79 8.34 20.68
N PRO A 3 9.85 8.89 21.48
CA PRO A 3 10.17 9.54 22.76
C PRO A 3 10.49 8.58 23.91
N VAL A 4 10.26 7.27 23.74
CA VAL A 4 10.45 6.27 24.80
C VAL A 4 11.41 5.22 24.26
N GLY A 5 12.65 5.24 24.75
CA GLY A 5 13.84 4.52 24.23
C GLY A 5 13.81 2.99 24.16
N ARG A 6 12.72 2.37 23.74
CA ARG A 6 12.71 0.97 23.29
C ARG A 6 13.26 0.92 21.87
N LYS A 7 14.14 -0.05 21.58
CA LYS A 7 14.50 -0.50 20.22
C LYS A 7 13.26 -1.09 19.55
N ARG A 8 12.29 -0.25 19.16
CA ARG A 8 11.29 -0.62 18.17
C ARG A 8 11.89 -0.36 16.80
N SER A 9 11.67 -1.30 15.89
CA SER A 9 11.78 -0.99 14.47
C SER A 9 10.86 0.21 14.16
N ASN A 10 11.33 1.17 13.35
CA ASN A 10 10.45 2.21 12.80
C ASN A 10 9.55 1.66 11.67
N LEU A 11 9.70 0.37 11.33
CA LEU A 11 8.89 -0.30 10.33
C LEU A 11 7.47 -0.53 10.87
N MET A 12 6.48 -0.07 10.11
CA MET A 12 5.07 -0.33 10.36
C MET A 12 4.48 -1.06 9.17
N ARG A 13 3.63 -2.05 9.45
CA ARG A 13 2.78 -2.65 8.43
C ARG A 13 1.57 -1.75 8.22
N VAL A 14 1.29 -1.46 6.95
CA VAL A 14 0.12 -0.67 6.53
C VAL A 14 -0.61 -1.39 5.42
N ALA A 15 -1.91 -1.12 5.30
CA ALA A 15 -2.71 -1.47 4.14
C ALA A 15 -3.69 -0.33 3.84
N TRP A 16 -4.12 -0.26 2.59
CA TRP A 16 -5.07 0.72 2.09
C TRP A 16 -6.19 0.00 1.37
N GLY A 17 -7.39 0.57 1.41
CA GLY A 17 -8.55 0.04 0.71
C GLY A 17 -9.70 1.04 0.75
N VAL A 18 -10.74 0.75 -0.02
CA VAL A 18 -12.00 1.51 0.00
C VAL A 18 -13.04 0.68 0.72
N ARG A 19 -13.78 1.32 1.63
CA ARG A 19 -14.88 0.73 2.38
C ARG A 19 -15.96 1.78 2.57
N ASP A 20 -17.19 1.44 2.20
CA ASP A 20 -18.35 2.34 2.35
C ASP A 20 -18.04 3.75 1.79
N GLU A 21 -17.54 3.81 0.54
CA GLU A 21 -17.14 5.03 -0.20
C GLU A 21 -16.06 5.89 0.51
N THR A 22 -15.31 5.28 1.43
CA THR A 22 -14.26 5.93 2.21
C THR A 22 -12.93 5.23 1.97
N LEU A 23 -11.88 6.00 1.64
CA LEU A 23 -10.52 5.50 1.65
C LEU A 23 -10.06 5.31 3.10
N VAL A 24 -9.72 4.07 3.45
CA VAL A 24 -9.28 3.71 4.80
C VAL A 24 -7.83 3.27 4.80
N ARG A 25 -7.12 3.65 5.87
CA ARG A 25 -5.77 3.18 6.17
C ARG A 25 -5.79 2.25 7.38
N LEU A 26 -5.30 1.04 7.18
CA LEU A 26 -5.07 0.07 8.25
C LEU A 26 -3.59 0.10 8.66
N HIS A 27 -3.31 0.05 9.97
CA HIS A 27 -1.96 -0.13 10.46
C HIS A 27 -1.90 -1.05 11.67
N TRP A 28 -0.78 -1.76 11.82
CA TRP A 28 -0.54 -2.69 12.92
C TRP A 28 0.54 -2.15 13.87
N ASN A 29 0.27 -2.21 15.17
CA ASN A 29 1.18 -1.76 16.23
C ASN A 29 2.36 -2.73 16.49
N VAL A 30 2.31 -3.92 15.91
CA VAL A 30 3.36 -4.95 15.98
C VAL A 30 3.64 -5.47 14.57
N LEU A 31 4.91 -5.81 14.32
CA LEU A 31 5.36 -6.35 13.03
C LEU A 31 5.17 -7.87 12.95
N ASP A 32 5.24 -8.54 14.10
CA ASP A 32 5.15 -10.00 14.23
C ASP A 32 3.69 -10.46 14.24
N ARG A 33 3.43 -11.59 13.57
CA ARG A 33 2.11 -12.24 13.49
C ARG A 33 1.71 -12.83 14.85
N ALA A 34 1.39 -12.00 15.83
CA ALA A 34 0.39 -12.43 16.81
C ALA A 34 -0.90 -12.63 16.02
N GLN A 35 -1.37 -13.88 15.96
CA GLN A 35 -2.44 -14.37 15.09
C GLN A 35 -3.75 -13.56 15.22
N ASP A 36 -3.89 -12.76 16.28
CA ASP A 36 -5.07 -11.96 16.62
C ASP A 36 -4.85 -10.43 16.65
N SER A 37 -3.75 -9.90 16.10
CA SER A 37 -3.58 -8.43 16.07
C SER A 37 -4.53 -7.77 15.07
N LYS A 38 -5.61 -7.18 15.59
CA LYS A 38 -6.54 -6.36 14.80
C LYS A 38 -5.84 -5.07 14.37
N PRO A 39 -5.92 -4.67 13.09
CA PRO A 39 -5.42 -3.36 12.68
C PRO A 39 -6.19 -2.25 13.36
N LEU A 40 -5.54 -1.09 13.50
CA LEU A 40 -6.22 0.17 13.72
C LEU A 40 -6.58 0.76 12.36
N GLU A 41 -7.86 1.09 12.20
CA GLU A 41 -8.43 1.69 11.01
C GLU A 41 -8.49 3.22 11.18
N THR A 42 -8.23 3.94 10.10
CA THR A 42 -8.31 5.40 10.05
C THR A 42 -8.94 5.79 8.73
N GLU A 43 -10.05 6.53 8.79
CA GLU A 43 -10.70 7.14 7.64
C GLU A 43 -9.83 8.30 7.13
N MET A 44 -9.54 8.31 5.84
CA MET A 44 -8.54 9.22 5.24
C MET A 44 -9.16 10.22 4.28
N LEU A 45 -10.13 9.77 3.49
CA LEU A 45 -10.83 10.58 2.49
C LEU A 45 -12.20 9.97 2.24
N ASP A 46 -13.25 10.79 2.30
CA ASP A 46 -14.62 10.45 1.92
C ASP A 46 -14.84 10.59 0.41
N ASP A 47 -15.98 10.10 -0.09
CA ASP A 47 -16.39 10.23 -1.49
C ASP A 47 -15.40 9.58 -2.48
N VAL A 48 -14.84 8.43 -2.10
CA VAL A 48 -13.93 7.62 -2.92
C VAL A 48 -14.68 6.40 -3.46
N GLU A 49 -14.90 6.41 -4.76
CA GLU A 49 -15.64 5.36 -5.48
C GLU A 49 -14.73 4.16 -5.80
N GLU A 50 -13.49 4.44 -6.20
CA GLU A 50 -12.54 3.41 -6.65
C GLU A 50 -11.09 3.75 -6.25
N LEU A 51 -10.34 2.70 -5.89
CA LEU A 51 -8.89 2.73 -5.74
C LEU A 51 -8.28 1.68 -6.67
N GLU A 52 -7.48 2.14 -7.63
CA GLU A 52 -6.68 1.29 -8.51
C GLU A 52 -5.18 1.50 -8.20
N LEU A 53 -4.44 0.40 -8.12
CA LEU A 53 -2.99 0.39 -7.93
C LEU A 53 -2.32 -0.29 -9.10
N ARG A 54 -1.30 0.36 -9.66
CA ARG A 54 -0.44 -0.21 -10.69
C ARG A 54 1.01 -0.16 -10.26
N PHE A 55 1.79 -1.15 -10.67
CA PHE A 55 3.13 -1.41 -10.16
C PHE A 55 4.12 -1.52 -11.32
N LEU A 56 5.19 -0.74 -11.27
CA LEU A 56 6.22 -0.72 -12.31
C LEU A 56 7.29 -1.78 -12.02
N ASP A 57 7.49 -2.73 -12.92
CA ASP A 57 8.54 -3.75 -12.80
C ASP A 57 9.94 -3.24 -13.22
N ASP A 58 10.94 -4.09 -13.01
CA ASP A 58 12.35 -3.86 -13.39
C ASP A 58 12.57 -3.70 -14.90
N LYS A 59 11.61 -4.14 -15.72
CA LYS A 59 11.57 -3.99 -17.19
C LYS A 59 10.73 -2.80 -17.63
N GLN A 60 10.36 -1.92 -16.71
CA GLN A 60 9.54 -0.72 -16.94
C GLN A 60 8.15 -1.04 -17.51
N LYS A 61 7.56 -2.15 -17.09
CA LYS A 61 6.18 -2.54 -17.43
C LYS A 61 5.28 -2.38 -16.23
N TRP A 62 4.11 -1.80 -16.47
CA TRP A 62 3.07 -1.65 -15.46
C TRP A 62 2.24 -2.93 -15.33
N HIS A 63 1.98 -3.34 -14.10
CA HIS A 63 1.13 -4.48 -13.73
C HIS A 63 0.06 -4.07 -12.73
N ASP A 64 -1.10 -4.70 -12.80
CA ASP A 64 -2.23 -4.41 -11.89
C ASP A 64 -2.20 -5.30 -10.63
N VAL A 65 -1.26 -6.25 -10.57
CA VAL A 65 -1.03 -7.15 -9.44
C VAL A 65 0.47 -7.20 -9.13
N TRP A 66 0.82 -7.16 -7.85
CA TRP A 66 2.19 -7.30 -7.39
C TRP A 66 2.35 -8.34 -6.27
N PRO A 67 3.43 -9.15 -6.27
CA PRO A 67 4.39 -9.34 -7.37
C PRO A 67 3.69 -9.84 -8.64
N ALA A 68 4.18 -9.44 -9.81
CA ALA A 68 3.62 -9.92 -11.07
C ALA A 68 3.68 -11.45 -11.11
N LEU A 69 2.54 -12.10 -11.41
CA LEU A 69 2.41 -13.56 -11.40
C LEU A 69 3.30 -14.19 -12.47
N SER A 70 4.54 -14.54 -12.12
CA SER A 70 5.49 -15.22 -12.98
C SER A 70 5.36 -16.73 -12.77
N ARG A 71 5.02 -17.48 -13.83
CA ARG A 71 4.93 -18.94 -13.79
C ARG A 71 6.33 -19.54 -13.60
N GLY A 72 6.72 -19.87 -12.36
CA GLY A 72 7.77 -20.87 -12.11
C GLY A 72 8.82 -20.57 -11.05
N GLU A 73 9.02 -19.32 -10.62
CA GLU A 73 9.99 -19.02 -9.57
C GLU A 73 9.42 -17.97 -8.63
N VAL A 74 9.31 -18.31 -7.34
CA VAL A 74 9.22 -17.32 -6.27
C VAL A 74 10.61 -16.73 -6.11
N SER A 75 11.09 -16.03 -7.14
CA SER A 75 12.30 -15.24 -7.05
C SER A 75 12.05 -14.15 -6.01
N LYS A 76 13.07 -13.91 -5.19
CA LYS A 76 13.23 -12.86 -4.18
C LYS A 76 12.17 -11.76 -4.33
N VAL A 77 11.29 -11.54 -3.34
CA VAL A 77 10.24 -10.49 -3.42
C VAL A 77 10.92 -9.13 -3.64
N VAL A 78 10.94 -8.67 -4.89
CA VAL A 78 11.46 -7.35 -5.28
C VAL A 78 10.32 -6.35 -5.12
N LEU A 79 10.65 -5.15 -4.64
CA LEU A 79 9.70 -4.04 -4.63
C LEU A 79 9.54 -3.51 -6.07
N PRO A 80 8.37 -2.99 -6.44
CA PRO A 80 8.23 -2.32 -7.74
C PRO A 80 9.08 -1.06 -7.76
N LEU A 81 9.55 -0.61 -8.93
CA LEU A 81 10.29 0.65 -9.09
C LEU A 81 9.42 1.86 -8.71
N ALA A 82 8.13 1.78 -9.02
CA ALA A 82 7.15 2.82 -8.73
C ALA A 82 5.77 2.21 -8.51
N VAL A 83 4.94 2.93 -7.76
CA VAL A 83 3.51 2.65 -7.60
C VAL A 83 2.71 3.82 -8.15
N GLU A 84 1.79 3.52 -9.06
CA GLU A 84 0.76 4.43 -9.53
C GLU A 84 -0.50 4.18 -8.70
N VAL A 85 -1.00 5.27 -8.10
CA VAL A 85 -2.23 5.31 -7.32
C VAL A 85 -3.24 6.13 -8.09
N ILE A 86 -4.37 5.51 -8.39
CA ILE A 86 -5.48 6.13 -9.10
C ILE A 86 -6.69 6.07 -8.15
N LEU A 87 -7.27 7.23 -7.88
CA LEU A 87 -8.51 7.38 -7.13
C LEU A 87 -9.58 7.93 -8.05
N GLU A 88 -10.76 7.33 -8.06
CA GLU A 88 -11.97 7.96 -8.58
C GLU A 88 -12.75 8.54 -7.39
N THR A 89 -13.10 9.82 -7.49
CA THR A 89 -13.81 10.56 -6.43
C THR A 89 -15.03 11.24 -7.03
N GLY A 90 -16.13 11.31 -6.28
CA GLY A 90 -17.36 11.95 -6.76
C GLY A 90 -17.20 13.44 -7.00
N ARG A 91 -16.38 14.12 -6.19
CA ARG A 91 -16.14 15.57 -6.24
C ARG A 91 -15.06 16.01 -7.21
N GLU A 92 -13.90 15.37 -7.18
CA GLU A 92 -12.73 15.80 -7.97
C GLU A 92 -12.51 14.94 -9.23
N GLY A 93 -13.29 13.87 -9.42
CA GLY A 93 -13.09 12.91 -10.49
C GLY A 93 -11.80 12.12 -10.32
N ARG A 94 -11.17 11.75 -11.45
CA ARG A 94 -9.97 10.90 -11.46
C ARG A 94 -8.71 11.63 -10.99
N ILE A 95 -8.16 11.22 -9.86
CA ILE A 95 -6.87 11.68 -9.33
C ILE A 95 -5.81 10.61 -9.56
N ARG A 96 -4.73 10.97 -10.26
CA ARG A 96 -3.58 10.09 -10.52
C ARG A 96 -2.31 10.61 -9.84
N ARG A 97 -1.59 9.75 -9.13
CA ARG A 97 -0.28 10.02 -8.53
C ARG A 97 0.68 8.85 -8.76
N VAL A 98 1.95 9.16 -8.97
CA VAL A 98 3.02 8.16 -9.12
C VAL A 98 4.07 8.43 -8.06
N PHE A 99 4.46 7.37 -7.35
CA PHE A 99 5.47 7.41 -6.30
C PHE A 99 6.60 6.44 -6.64
N GLU A 100 7.83 6.94 -6.64
CA GLU A 100 9.02 6.10 -6.71
C GLU A 100 9.19 5.32 -5.40
N VAL A 101 9.59 4.06 -5.49
CA VAL A 101 9.83 3.22 -4.31
C VAL A 101 11.33 3.16 -4.05
N ALA A 102 11.75 3.64 -2.88
CA ALA A 102 13.14 3.59 -2.48
C ALA A 102 13.64 2.13 -2.41
N GLY A 103 14.68 1.82 -3.18
CA GLY A 103 15.28 0.49 -3.23
C GLY A 103 14.56 -0.51 -4.15
N GLY A 104 13.62 -0.04 -4.98
CA GLY A 104 13.17 -0.75 -6.18
C GLY A 104 14.24 -0.81 -7.25
#